data_AF-A0A0D6LWK5-F1
#
_entry.id   AF-A0A0D6LWK5-F1
#
_cell.length_a   1.000
_cell.length_b   1.000
_cell.length_c   1.000
_cell.angle_alpha   90.00
_cell.angle_beta   90.00
_cell.angle_gamma   90.00
#
_symmetry.space_group_name_H-M   'P 1'
#
loop_
_entity.id
_entity.type
_entity.pdbx_description
1 polymer ?
#
loop_
_entity_poly.entity_id
_entity_poly.type
_entity_poly.pdbx_seq_one_letter_code
_entity_poly.pdbx_strand_id
1 'polypeptide(L)' 'MRPHCQRSCQSCGEEVDTVFAPTPRKGCENNHKLCNFWAATGECDVNPNYMVPYCPLSCMIC' A
#
# COMPACT_ATOMS: atom_id res chain seq x y z
N MET A 1 -12.39 15.45 6.40
CA MET A 1 -13.84 15.68 6.59
C MET A 1 -14.08 16.00 8.07
N ARG A 2 -14.88 17.03 8.40
CA ARG A 2 -15.10 17.42 9.82
C ARG A 2 -15.88 16.32 10.54
N PRO A 3 -15.60 16.04 11.82
CA PRO A 3 -16.10 14.86 12.55
C PRO A 3 -17.63 14.77 12.67
N HIS A 4 -18.37 15.82 12.35
CA HIS A 4 -19.84 15.86 12.42
C HIS A 4 -20.55 15.64 11.08
N CYS A 5 -19.81 15.49 9.98
CA CYS A 5 -20.40 15.30 8.64
C CYS A 5 -20.71 13.83 8.29
N GLN A 6 -20.30 12.90 9.15
CA GLN A 6 -20.32 11.45 8.88
C GLN A 6 -21.75 10.91 8.63
N ARG A 7 -22.76 11.46 9.30
CA ARG A 7 -24.17 11.05 9.08
C ARG A 7 -24.74 11.56 7.75
N SER A 8 -24.36 12.76 7.32
CA SER A 8 -24.83 13.35 6.07
C SER A 8 -24.21 12.66 4.85
N CYS A 9 -22.96 12.19 4.97
CA CYS A 9 -22.27 11.44 3.93
C CYS A 9 -22.44 9.91 4.06
N GLN A 10 -23.27 9.43 5.01
CA GLN A 10 -23.53 8.01 5.28
C GLN A 10 -22.25 7.17 5.52
N SER A 11 -21.21 7.76 6.08
CA SER A 11 -19.89 7.13 6.26
C SER A 11 -19.70 6.47 7.63
N CYS A 12 -20.78 6.20 8.38
CA CYS A 12 -20.68 5.57 9.69
C CYS A 12 -20.31 4.09 9.52
N GLY A 13 -19.12 3.69 10.02
CA GLY A 13 -18.67 2.30 10.05
C GLY A 13 -17.57 1.94 9.04
N GLU A 14 -17.05 2.89 8.25
CA GLU A 14 -15.89 2.66 7.40
C GLU A 14 -14.59 2.90 8.18
N GLU A 15 -13.73 1.88 8.24
CA GLU A 15 -12.37 2.01 8.74
C GLU A 15 -11.56 2.86 7.77
N VAL A 16 -10.79 3.82 8.27
CA VAL A 16 -10.02 4.77 7.44
C VAL A 16 -9.06 4.04 6.48
N ASP A 17 -8.66 2.82 6.84
CA ASP A 17 -7.86 1.92 5.99
C ASP A 17 -8.54 1.54 4.67
N THR A 18 -9.88 1.43 4.58
CA THR A 18 -10.56 1.02 3.35
C THR A 18 -10.83 2.16 2.38
N VAL A 19 -10.89 3.39 2.88
CA VAL A 19 -11.23 4.59 2.07
C VAL A 19 -10.03 5.11 1.29
N PHE A 20 -8.81 4.85 1.77
CA PHE A 20 -7.56 5.24 1.10
C PHE A 20 -6.75 4.05 0.56
N ALA A 21 -7.21 2.81 0.77
CA ALA A 21 -6.54 1.66 0.21
C ALA A 21 -6.55 1.77 -1.33
N PRO A 22 -5.39 1.83 -2.00
CA PRO A 22 -5.35 1.62 -3.43
C PRO A 22 -6.02 0.28 -3.71
N THR A 23 -6.93 0.25 -4.69
CA THR A 23 -7.63 -0.99 -5.09
C THR A 23 -6.61 -2.11 -5.22
N PRO A 24 -6.75 -3.24 -4.49
CA PRO A 24 -5.74 -4.28 -4.49
C PRO A 24 -5.61 -4.82 -5.91
N ARG A 25 -4.51 -4.45 -6.58
CA ARG A 25 -4.19 -4.98 -7.89
C ARG A 25 -3.86 -6.45 -7.70
N LYS A 26 -4.65 -7.33 -8.30
CA LYS A 26 -4.45 -8.78 -8.22
C LYS A 26 -3.02 -9.12 -8.67
N GLY A 27 -2.21 -9.72 -7.79
CA GLY A 27 -0.79 -10.00 -8.03
C GLY A 27 0.19 -8.90 -7.60
N CYS A 28 -0.30 -7.83 -6.95
CA CYS A 28 0.50 -6.79 -6.33
C CYS A 28 0.67 -7.07 -4.84
N GLU A 29 1.63 -7.92 -4.51
CA GLU A 29 1.93 -8.28 -3.13
C GLU A 29 3.43 -8.41 -2.91
N ASN A 30 3.85 -8.28 -1.66
CA ASN A 30 5.23 -8.52 -1.28
C ASN A 30 5.43 -10.01 -1.00
N ASN A 31 6.32 -10.63 -1.77
CA ASN A 31 6.68 -12.04 -1.63
C ASN A 31 7.74 -12.29 -0.55
N HIS A 32 8.22 -11.25 0.13
CA HIS A 32 9.19 -11.37 1.21
C HIS A 32 8.86 -10.48 2.41
N LYS A 33 9.04 -11.03 3.63
CA LYS A 33 8.76 -10.33 4.89
C LYS A 33 9.59 -9.06 5.11
N LEU A 34 10.75 -8.97 4.46
CA LEU A 34 11.66 -7.81 4.54
C LEU A 34 11.48 -6.79 3.41
N CYS A 35 10.50 -6.95 2.52
CA CYS A 35 10.27 -6.01 1.42
C CYS A 35 10.14 -4.56 1.90
N ASN A 36 9.42 -4.33 3.01
CA ASN A 36 9.28 -2.99 3.58
C ASN A 36 10.61 -2.42 4.11
N PHE A 37 11.43 -3.27 4.74
CA PHE A 37 12.75 -2.88 5.23
C PHE A 37 13.66 -2.50 4.07
N TRP A 38 13.74 -3.35 3.05
CA TRP A 38 14.56 -3.12 1.86
C TRP A 38 14.10 -1.89 1.06
N ALA A 39 12.80 -1.69 0.91
CA ALA A 39 12.28 -0.48 0.27
C ALA A 39 12.65 0.77 1.08
N ALA A 40 12.57 0.72 2.42
CA ALA A 40 12.99 1.82 3.29
C ALA A 40 14.50 2.09 3.23
N THR A 41 15.33 1.10 2.90
CA THR A 41 16.77 1.27 2.68
C THR A 41 17.13 1.68 1.25
N GLY A 42 16.14 1.84 0.35
CA GLY A 42 16.37 2.25 -1.04
C GLY A 42 16.69 1.11 -2.02
N GLU A 43 16.42 -0.14 -1.67
CA GLU A 43 16.70 -1.29 -2.55
C GLU A 43 15.86 -1.29 -3.83
N CYS A 44 14.75 -0.56 -3.87
CA CYS A 44 13.98 -0.39 -5.11
C CYS A 44 14.81 0.27 -6.22
N ASP A 45 15.73 1.18 -5.86
CA ASP A 45 16.63 1.86 -6.79
C ASP A 45 17.97 1.14 -6.95
N VAL A 46 18.50 0.60 -5.84
CA VAL A 46 19.81 -0.07 -5.81
C VAL A 46 19.76 -1.49 -6.39
N ASN A 47 18.66 -2.21 -6.14
CA ASN A 47 18.46 -3.60 -6.55
C ASN A 47 17.05 -3.84 -7.14
N PRO A 48 16.69 -3.12 -8.22
CA PRO A 48 15.38 -3.25 -8.85
C PRO A 48 15.14 -4.67 -9.38
N ASN A 49 16.19 -5.37 -9.82
CA ASN A 49 16.08 -6.73 -10.38
C ASN A 49 15.49 -7.73 -9.38
N TYR A 50 15.80 -7.57 -8.09
CA TYR A 50 15.20 -8.38 -7.04
C TYR A 50 13.89 -7.78 -6.55
N MET A 51 13.86 -6.47 -6.31
CA MET A 51 12.72 -5.82 -5.68
C MET A 51 11.48 -5.75 -6.57
N VAL A 52 11.63 -5.60 -7.89
CA VAL A 52 10.50 -5.53 -8.83
C VAL A 52 9.66 -6.81 -8.83
N PRO A 53 10.22 -8.01 -9.06
CA PRO A 53 9.43 -9.25 -9.07
C PRO A 53 9.02 -9.73 -7.67
N TYR A 54 9.79 -9.43 -6.62
CA TYR A 54 9.54 -9.97 -5.27
C TYR A 54 8.86 -8.99 -4.32
N CYS A 55 9.04 -7.68 -4.50
CA CYS A 55 8.55 -6.64 -3.61
C CYS A 55 7.82 -5.51 -4.37
N PRO A 56 6.95 -5.81 -5.35
CA PRO A 56 6.34 -4.78 -6.20
C PRO A 56 5.46 -3.81 -5.42
N LEU A 57 4.80 -4.29 -4.36
CA LEU A 57 3.97 -3.45 -3.50
C LEU A 57 4.82 -2.47 -2.68
N SER A 58 5.92 -2.94 -2.06
CA SER A 58 6.82 -2.05 -1.29
C SER A 58 7.52 -1.02 -2.17
N CYS A 59 7.77 -1.32 -3.43
CA CYS A 59 8.33 -0.35 -4.39
C CYS A 59 7.29 0.52 -5.10
N MET A 60 5.99 0.37 -4.78
CA MET A 60 4.90 1.14 -5.39
C MET A 60 4.87 1.07 -6.92
N ILE A 61 5.33 -0.04 -7.49
CA ILE A 61 5.36 -0.26 -8.96
C ILE A 61 4.12 -0.99 -9.46
N CYS A 62 3.30 -1.45 -8.53
CA CYS A 62 1.91 -1.79 -8.72
C CYS A 62 1.08 -0.91 -7.76
#